data_AF-A0A2N5VY51-F1
#
_entry.id   AF-A0A2N5VY51-F1
#
_cell.length_a   1.000
_cell.length_b   1.000
_cell.length_c   1.000
_cell.angle_alpha   90.00
_cell.angle_beta   90.00
_cell.angle_gamma   90.00
#
_symmetry.space_group_name_H-M   'P 1'
#
loop_
_entity.id
_entity.type
_entity.pdbx_description
1 polymer ?
#
loop_
_entity_poly.entity_id
_entity_poly.type
_entity_poly.pdbx_seq_one_letter_code
_entity_poly.pdbx_strand_id
1 'polypeptide(L)'
;MDDINTRLEKAKAASRQKAAAPLDAQDPAPAATTTTSSVVLAKQKTVNRTRGALAENFVSQIGLHALTYPEWFPNDSSKVAFAISFLTDYTATWAQLYTTKLFAGTPIAFLEFLNDFKASFFDLNHKHQAKVTLQSIRQTGTV
;
A
#
# COMPACT_ATOMS: atom_id res chain seq x y z
N MET A 1 45.62 0.20 8.04
CA MET A 1 44.15 0.01 7.90
C MET A 1 43.49 0.74 9.07
N ASP A 2 43.76 2.03 9.22
CA ASP A 2 43.56 2.76 10.50
C ASP A 2 42.83 4.11 10.32
N ASP A 3 42.58 4.52 9.06
CA ASP A 3 41.98 5.82 8.73
C ASP A 3 40.45 5.82 8.86
N ILE A 4 39.81 4.65 8.66
CA ILE A 4 38.34 4.52 8.68
C ILE A 4 37.79 4.61 10.12
N ASN A 5 38.48 4.02 11.10
CA ASN A 5 38.05 4.07 12.50
C ASN A 5 38.20 5.47 13.11
N THR A 6 39.19 6.23 12.65
CA THR A 6 39.47 7.60 13.09
C THR A 6 38.40 8.59 12.62
N ARG A 7 37.84 8.39 11.41
CA ARG A 7 36.76 9.24 10.88
C ARG A 7 35.40 8.97 11.54
N LEU A 8 35.15 7.74 11.99
CA LEU A 8 33.91 7.36 12.66
C LEU A 8 33.78 7.97 14.08
N GLU A 9 34.89 8.05 14.82
CA GLU A 9 34.89 8.66 16.15
C GLU A 9 34.81 10.20 16.09
N LYS A 10 35.40 10.82 15.05
CA LYS A 10 35.28 12.28 14.82
C LYS A 10 33.83 12.71 14.51
N ALA A 11 33.05 11.86 13.85
CA ALA A 11 31.64 12.12 13.55
C ALA A 11 30.72 12.00 14.78
N LYS A 12 31.04 11.12 15.73
CA LYS A 12 30.27 10.98 16.99
C LYS A 12 30.52 12.14 17.97
N ALA A 13 31.73 12.68 18.00
CA ALA A 13 32.07 13.83 18.84
C ALA A 13 31.38 15.13 18.36
N ALA A 14 31.28 15.33 17.05
CA ALA A 14 30.63 16.52 16.46
C ALA A 14 29.10 16.58 16.71
N SER A 15 28.46 15.43 16.98
CA SER A 15 27.01 15.38 17.24
C SER A 15 26.63 15.60 18.71
N ARG A 16 27.60 15.74 19.64
CA ARG A 16 27.35 15.89 21.08
C ARG A 16 27.51 17.31 21.64
N GLN A 17 27.84 18.31 20.82
CA GLN A 17 27.91 19.72 21.23
C GLN A 17 27.07 20.64 20.35
N LYS A 18 25.74 20.54 20.48
CA LYS A 18 24.77 21.63 20.26
C LYS A 18 23.42 21.14 20.81
N ALA A 19 22.80 21.66 21.86
CA ALA A 19 23.05 22.81 22.72
C ALA A 19 22.34 22.57 24.06
N ALA A 20 22.90 23.04 25.17
CA ALA A 20 22.20 23.20 26.44
C ALA A 20 22.52 24.58 27.06
N ALA A 21 21.46 25.37 27.24
CA ALA A 21 21.22 26.53 28.14
C ALA A 21 21.94 27.89 27.85
N PRO A 22 21.40 29.07 28.30
CA PRO A 22 20.32 29.30 29.29
C PRO A 22 19.20 30.32 28.90
N LEU A 23 18.23 30.45 29.82
CA LEU A 23 17.03 31.32 29.85
C LEU A 23 17.31 32.82 29.65
N ASP A 24 16.44 33.55 28.94
CA ASP A 24 15.64 34.68 29.48
C ASP A 24 14.70 35.37 28.45
N ALA A 25 13.52 35.79 28.93
CA ALA A 25 12.60 36.86 28.48
C ALA A 25 11.72 36.73 27.19
N GLN A 26 10.52 36.13 27.36
CA GLN A 26 9.15 36.66 27.14
C GLN A 26 8.75 37.44 25.85
N ASP A 27 7.88 36.82 25.03
CA ASP A 27 6.52 37.29 24.69
C ASP A 27 5.69 36.17 24.00
N PRO A 28 4.43 35.83 24.38
CA PRO A 28 3.62 34.87 23.61
C PRO A 28 2.27 35.45 23.13
N ALA A 29 2.05 35.51 21.81
CA ALA A 29 0.72 35.42 21.18
C ALA A 29 0.81 35.27 19.64
N PRO A 30 -0.14 34.62 18.94
CA PRO A 30 -1.05 33.55 19.33
C PRO A 30 -0.84 32.25 18.51
N ALA A 31 -1.39 31.16 19.04
CA ALA A 31 -1.27 29.79 18.57
C ALA A 31 -1.75 29.56 17.12
N ALA A 32 -0.89 28.98 16.29
CA ALA A 32 -1.32 28.19 15.14
C ALA A 32 -1.63 26.77 15.65
N THR A 33 -2.91 26.46 15.81
CA THR A 33 -3.39 25.09 16.03
C THR A 33 -3.08 24.23 14.81
N THR A 34 -1.97 23.50 14.85
CA THR A 34 -1.75 22.33 14.00
C THR A 34 -2.79 21.29 14.41
N THR A 35 -3.93 21.26 13.71
CA THR A 35 -4.88 20.16 13.87
C THR A 35 -4.22 18.92 13.29
N THR A 36 -3.54 18.16 14.16
CA THR A 36 -3.15 16.79 13.87
C THR A 36 -4.44 15.99 13.76
N SER A 37 -5.00 15.94 12.55
CA SER A 37 -5.94 14.89 12.19
C SER A 37 -5.14 13.60 12.20
N SER A 38 -5.10 12.92 13.35
CA SER A 38 -4.61 11.55 13.44
C SER A 38 -5.58 10.69 12.63
N VAL A 39 -5.31 10.57 11.33
CA VAL A 39 -5.97 9.60 10.47
C VAL A 39 -5.55 8.24 11.00
N VAL A 40 -6.40 7.66 11.83
CA VAL A 40 -6.30 6.27 12.22
C VAL A 40 -6.47 5.48 10.93
N LEU A 41 -5.35 5.07 10.35
CA LEU A 41 -5.31 4.12 9.24
C LEU A 41 -5.90 2.82 9.78
N ALA A 42 -7.23 2.70 9.68
CA ALA A 42 -7.95 1.50 10.07
C ALA A 42 -7.24 0.32 9.42
N LYS A 43 -6.80 -0.65 10.23
CA LYS A 43 -6.13 -1.87 9.77
C LYS A 43 -7.06 -2.55 8.77
N GLN A 44 -6.83 -2.33 7.48
CA GLN A 44 -7.64 -2.92 6.44
C GLN A 44 -7.41 -4.43 6.46
N LYS A 45 -8.52 -5.17 6.46
CA LYS A 45 -8.56 -6.61 6.65
C LYS A 45 -7.63 -7.29 5.64
N THR A 46 -6.62 -7.97 6.17
CA THR A 46 -5.64 -8.74 5.40
C THR A 46 -6.36 -9.78 4.54
N VAL A 47 -6.08 -9.76 3.25
CA VAL A 47 -6.68 -10.64 2.24
C VAL A 47 -6.06 -12.03 2.37
N ASN A 48 -6.63 -12.87 3.24
CA ASN A 48 -6.19 -14.26 3.36
C ASN A 48 -7.09 -15.19 2.54
N ARG A 49 -6.51 -15.73 1.47
CA ARG A 49 -6.86 -17.01 0.81
C ARG A 49 -8.37 -17.26 0.59
N THR A 50 -9.00 -16.49 -0.30
CA THR A 50 -10.19 -16.95 -1.06
C THR A 50 -10.21 -16.25 -2.42
N ARG A 51 -9.97 -17.01 -3.50
CA ARG A 51 -9.82 -16.50 -4.88
C ARG A 51 -11.16 -15.95 -5.40
N GLY A 52 -11.14 -14.96 -6.30
CA GLY A 52 -12.36 -14.34 -6.85
C GLY A 52 -12.84 -13.12 -6.06
N ALA A 53 -13.86 -13.27 -5.22
CA ALA A 53 -14.55 -12.16 -4.56
C ALA A 53 -13.63 -11.25 -3.72
N LEU A 54 -12.62 -11.83 -3.06
CA LEU A 54 -11.68 -11.06 -2.24
C LEU A 54 -10.70 -10.23 -3.09
N ALA A 55 -10.30 -10.76 -4.25
CA ALA A 55 -9.46 -10.05 -5.22
C ALA A 55 -10.25 -8.91 -5.89
N GLU A 56 -11.54 -9.13 -6.19
CA GLU A 56 -12.45 -8.10 -6.69
C GLU A 56 -12.63 -6.97 -5.68
N ASN A 57 -12.91 -7.31 -4.41
CA ASN A 57 -13.03 -6.32 -3.34
C ASN A 57 -11.74 -5.53 -3.13
N PHE A 58 -10.58 -6.19 -3.19
CA PHE A 58 -9.29 -5.54 -3.11
C PHE A 58 -9.10 -4.48 -4.21
N VAL A 59 -9.37 -4.82 -5.48
CA VAL A 59 -9.25 -3.86 -6.59
C VAL A 59 -10.19 -2.67 -6.41
N SER A 60 -11.45 -2.91 -6.01
CA SER A 60 -12.42 -1.86 -5.72
C SER A 60 -11.95 -0.94 -4.59
N GLN A 61 -11.39 -1.52 -3.52
CA GLN A 61 -10.91 -0.78 -2.36
C GLN A 61 -9.70 0.11 -2.70
N ILE A 62 -8.69 -0.44 -3.39
CA ILE A 62 -7.52 0.34 -3.83
C ILE A 62 -7.95 1.45 -4.79
N GLY A 63 -8.83 1.15 -5.74
CA GLY A 63 -9.37 2.14 -6.67
C GLY A 63 -10.10 3.27 -5.94
N LEU A 64 -10.96 2.92 -4.98
CA LEU A 64 -11.69 3.91 -4.18
C LEU A 64 -10.75 4.78 -3.34
N HIS A 65 -9.71 4.20 -2.74
CA HIS A 65 -8.71 4.97 -1.99
C HIS A 65 -7.93 5.93 -2.88
N ALA A 66 -7.50 5.47 -4.06
CA ALA A 66 -6.77 6.32 -5.01
C ALA A 66 -7.63 7.49 -5.53
N LEU A 67 -8.94 7.28 -5.69
CA LEU A 67 -9.88 8.33 -6.11
C LEU A 67 -10.24 9.30 -4.98
N THR A 68 -10.34 8.81 -3.75
CA THR A 68 -10.73 9.62 -2.58
C THR A 68 -9.59 10.54 -2.14
N TYR A 69 -8.34 10.09 -2.30
CA TYR A 69 -7.16 10.81 -1.84
C TYR A 69 -6.13 11.01 -2.96
N PRO A 70 -6.48 11.76 -4.02
CA PRO A 70 -5.61 11.93 -5.18
C PRO A 70 -4.28 12.63 -4.83
N GLU A 71 -4.29 13.53 -3.83
CA GLU A 71 -3.09 14.24 -3.39
C GLU A 71 -2.05 13.32 -2.74
N TRP A 72 -2.47 12.19 -2.18
CA TRP A 72 -1.57 11.20 -1.56
C TRP A 72 -0.95 10.27 -2.60
N PHE A 73 -1.46 10.30 -3.84
CA PHE A 73 -1.02 9.46 -4.94
C PHE A 73 -0.71 10.26 -6.21
N PRO A 74 0.34 11.11 -6.17
CA PRO A 74 0.66 12.02 -7.28
C PRO A 74 1.11 11.31 -8.56
N ASN A 75 1.54 10.04 -8.47
CA ASN A 75 1.96 9.24 -9.61
C ASN A 75 1.47 7.80 -9.52
N ASP A 76 1.50 7.09 -10.64
CA ASP A 76 1.04 5.70 -10.69
C ASP A 76 1.90 4.75 -9.84
N SER A 77 3.21 5.00 -9.75
CA SER A 77 4.11 4.25 -8.89
C SER A 77 3.69 4.28 -7.41
N SER A 78 3.18 5.40 -6.90
CA SER A 78 2.69 5.55 -5.52
C SER A 78 1.40 4.75 -5.27
N LYS A 79 0.52 4.66 -6.27
CA LYS A 79 -0.68 3.81 -6.22
C LYS A 79 -0.32 2.33 -6.22
N VAL A 80 0.65 1.94 -7.05
CA VAL A 80 1.17 0.57 -7.10
C VAL A 80 1.86 0.19 -5.78
N ALA A 81 2.70 1.08 -5.24
CA ALA A 81 3.37 0.89 -3.95
C ALA A 81 2.36 0.66 -2.82
N PHE A 82 1.30 1.48 -2.79
CA PHE A 82 0.20 1.34 -1.85
C PHE A 82 -0.53 0.00 -2.02
N ALA A 83 -0.89 -0.38 -3.25
CA ALA A 83 -1.54 -1.66 -3.51
C ALA A 83 -0.70 -2.86 -3.03
N ILE A 84 0.60 -2.86 -3.35
CA ILE A 84 1.52 -3.94 -2.95
C ILE A 84 1.67 -4.03 -1.43
N SER A 85 1.56 -2.91 -0.70
CA SER A 85 1.68 -2.90 0.76
C SER A 85 0.61 -3.72 1.50
N PHE A 86 -0.50 -4.05 0.84
CA PHE A 86 -1.57 -4.89 1.40
C PHE A 86 -1.46 -6.36 1.00
N LEU A 87 -0.56 -6.71 0.09
CA LEU A 87 -0.38 -8.09 -0.38
C LEU A 87 0.45 -8.90 0.62
N THR A 88 0.04 -10.15 0.86
CA THR A 88 0.75 -11.08 1.74
C THR A 88 1.00 -12.43 1.07
N ASP A 89 1.96 -13.18 1.61
CA ASP A 89 2.27 -14.57 1.22
C ASP A 89 2.43 -14.72 -0.31
N TYR A 90 1.64 -15.62 -0.91
CA TYR A 90 1.66 -15.91 -2.34
C TYR A 90 1.41 -14.68 -3.23
N THR A 91 0.55 -13.75 -2.79
CA THR A 91 0.28 -12.53 -3.56
C THR A 91 1.47 -11.56 -3.54
N ALA A 92 2.22 -11.52 -2.42
CA ALA A 92 3.44 -10.74 -2.32
C ALA A 92 4.56 -11.32 -3.21
N THR A 93 4.69 -12.65 -3.25
CA THR A 93 5.64 -13.32 -4.17
C THR A 93 5.30 -13.03 -5.63
N TRP A 94 4.02 -13.04 -6.01
CA TRP A 94 3.59 -12.66 -7.37
C TRP A 94 3.94 -11.19 -7.69
N ALA A 95 3.74 -10.29 -6.73
CA ALA A 95 4.00 -8.87 -6.91
C ALA A 95 5.50 -8.50 -6.93
N GLN A 96 6.41 -9.45 -6.69
CA GLN A 96 7.84 -9.21 -6.56
C GLN A 96 8.47 -8.54 -7.80
N LEU A 97 7.95 -8.83 -9.01
CA LEU A 97 8.37 -8.15 -10.23
C LEU A 97 8.08 -6.63 -10.17
N TYR A 98 6.88 -6.24 -9.74
CA TYR A 98 6.50 -4.83 -9.61
C TYR A 98 7.25 -4.15 -8.49
N THR A 99 7.46 -4.84 -7.36
CA THR A 99 8.30 -4.34 -6.27
C THR A 99 9.71 -4.02 -6.74
N THR A 100 10.30 -4.90 -7.56
CA THR A 100 11.65 -4.70 -8.12
C THR A 100 11.68 -3.52 -9.08
N LYS A 101 10.71 -3.42 -10.00
CA LYS A 101 10.57 -2.27 -10.91
C LYS A 101 10.38 -0.94 -10.14
N LEU A 102 9.60 -0.97 -9.07
CA LEU A 102 9.31 0.19 -8.23
C LEU A 102 10.57 0.70 -7.54
N PHE A 103 11.38 -0.18 -6.97
CA PHE A 103 12.66 0.18 -6.34
C PHE A 103 13.73 0.62 -7.35
N ALA A 104 13.66 0.13 -8.59
CA ALA A 104 14.52 0.59 -9.67
C ALA A 104 14.10 1.99 -10.22
N GLY A 105 12.97 2.55 -9.77
CA GLY A 105 12.44 3.80 -10.29
C GLY A 105 11.86 3.69 -11.70
N THR A 106 11.64 2.46 -12.18
CA THR A 106 11.02 2.21 -13.49
C THR A 106 9.56 2.67 -13.43
N PRO A 107 9.07 3.42 -14.42
CA PRO A 107 7.66 3.80 -14.48
C PRO A 107 6.79 2.55 -14.63
N ILE A 108 5.79 2.42 -13.76
CA ILE A 108 4.80 1.34 -13.79
C ILE A 108 3.44 2.01 -13.89
N ALA A 109 2.68 1.68 -14.95
CA ALA A 109 1.32 2.16 -15.08
C ALA A 109 0.42 1.44 -14.07
N PHE A 110 -0.38 2.19 -13.33
CA PHE A 110 -1.26 1.60 -12.30
C PHE A 110 -2.30 0.66 -12.93
N LEU A 111 -2.78 1.00 -14.13
CA LEU A 111 -3.73 0.18 -14.86
C LEU A 111 -3.14 -1.14 -15.37
N GLU A 112 -1.86 -1.16 -15.76
CA GLU A 112 -1.15 -2.38 -16.16
C GLU A 112 -1.09 -3.35 -14.97
N PHE A 113 -0.63 -2.86 -13.82
CA PHE A 113 -0.61 -3.64 -12.57
C PHE A 113 -2.00 -4.23 -12.24
N LEU A 114 -3.06 -3.43 -12.32
CA LEU A 114 -4.42 -3.92 -12.04
C LEU A 114 -4.89 -4.98 -13.02
N ASN A 115 -4.55 -4.86 -14.31
CA ASN A 115 -4.93 -5.85 -15.32
C ASN A 115 -4.24 -7.18 -15.09
N ASP A 116 -2.94 -7.16 -14.80
CA ASP A 116 -2.17 -8.37 -14.51
C ASP A 116 -2.63 -9.03 -13.20
N PHE A 117 -2.97 -8.22 -12.19
CA PHE A 117 -3.55 -8.71 -10.94
C PHE A 117 -4.90 -9.40 -11.19
N LYS A 118 -5.80 -8.77 -11.97
CA LYS A 118 -7.09 -9.36 -12.34
C LYS A 118 -6.90 -10.69 -13.07
N ALA A 119 -6.04 -10.74 -14.07
CA ALA A 119 -5.76 -11.96 -14.82
C ALA A 119 -5.27 -13.11 -13.92
N SER A 120 -4.51 -12.80 -12.87
CA SER A 120 -3.93 -13.79 -11.96
C SER A 120 -4.94 -14.27 -10.90
N PHE A 121 -5.72 -13.36 -10.31
CA PHE A 121 -6.48 -13.61 -9.09
C PHE A 121 -8.01 -13.61 -9.24
N PHE A 122 -8.55 -13.05 -10.33
CA PHE A 122 -10.00 -13.07 -10.53
C PHE A 122 -10.44 -14.48 -10.93
N ASP A 123 -11.60 -14.88 -10.42
CA ASP A 123 -12.26 -16.10 -10.88
C ASP A 123 -13.10 -15.77 -12.11
N LEU A 124 -12.45 -15.84 -13.28
CA LEU A 124 -13.13 -15.64 -14.56
C LEU A 124 -14.24 -16.67 -14.81
N ASN A 125 -14.22 -17.79 -14.08
CA ASN A 125 -15.21 -18.85 -14.20
C ASN A 125 -16.47 -18.58 -13.36
N HIS A 126 -16.54 -17.51 -12.58
CA HIS A 126 -17.70 -17.17 -11.75
C HIS A 126 -19.02 -17.13 -12.56
N LYS A 127 -18.97 -16.59 -13.79
CA LYS A 127 -20.15 -16.58 -14.68
C LYS A 127 -20.57 -17.98 -15.13
N HIS A 128 -19.61 -18.84 -15.42
CA HIS A 128 -19.90 -20.22 -15.81
C HIS A 128 -20.46 -21.00 -14.63
N GLN A 129 -19.87 -20.87 -13.44
CA GLN A 129 -20.36 -21.45 -12.20
C GLN A 129 -21.79 -20.99 -11.89
N ALA A 130 -22.06 -19.68 -11.92
CA ALA A 130 -23.40 -19.14 -11.72
C ALA A 130 -24.41 -19.71 -12.74
N LYS A 131 -24.00 -19.86 -14.01
CA LYS A 131 -24.84 -20.48 -15.04
C LYS A 131 -25.11 -21.96 -14.76
N VAL A 132 -24.11 -22.73 -14.37
CA VAL A 132 -24.24 -24.16 -14.02
C VAL A 132 -25.18 -24.31 -12.81
N THR A 133 -25.01 -23.50 -11.76
CA THR A 133 -25.89 -23.49 -10.59
C THR A 133 -27.35 -23.17 -10.99
N LEU A 134 -27.58 -22.17 -11.84
CA LEU A 134 -28.93 -21.83 -12.32
C LEU A 134 -29.55 -22.95 -13.17
N GLN A 135 -28.76 -23.64 -13.99
CA GLN A 135 -29.24 -24.78 -14.77
C GLN A 135 -29.61 -25.97 -13.89
N SER A 136 -28.81 -26.27 -12.87
CA SER A 136 -29.10 -27.32 -11.87
C SER A 136 -30.44 -27.08 -11.18
N ILE A 137 -30.71 -25.86 -10.71
CA ILE A 137 -31.96 -25.50 -10.02
C ILE A 137 -33.19 -25.72 -10.94
N ARG A 138 -33.05 -25.44 -12.24
CA ARG A 138 -34.14 -25.64 -13.22
C ARG A 138 -34.43 -27.11 -13.52
N GLN A 139 -33.44 -28.00 -13.40
CA GLN A 139 -33.58 -29.43 -13.72
C GLN A 139 -34.13 -30.27 -12.55
N THR A 140 -33.99 -29.82 -11.30
CA THR A 140 -34.53 -30.52 -10.13
C THR A 140 -36.06 -30.41 -10.01
N GLY A 141 -36.70 -29.61 -10.86
CA GLY A 141 -38.16 -29.58 -11.02
C GLY A 141 -38.64 -30.61 -12.03
N THR A 142 -38.55 -31.90 -11.70
CA THR A 142 -39.29 -32.95 -12.42
C THR A 142 -40.20 -33.63 -11.39
N VAL A 143 -41.52 -33.46 -11.57
CA VAL A 143 -42.60 -34.13 -10.84
C VAL A 143 -43.15 -35.22 -11.75
#